data_AF-A0A2V7IKR2-F1
#
_entry.id   AF-A0A2V7IKR2-F1
#
_cell.length_a   1.000
_cell.length_b   1.000
_cell.length_c   1.000
_cell.angle_alpha   90.00
_cell.angle_beta   90.00
_cell.angle_gamma   90.00
#
_symmetry.space_group_name_H-M   'P 1'
#
loop_
_entity.id
_entity.type
_entity.pdbx_description
1 polymer ?
#
loop_
_entity_poly.entity_id
_entity_poly.type
_entity_poly.pdbx_seq_one_letter_code
_entity_poly.pdbx_strand_id
1 'polypeptide(L)'
;MRAPASFLLPWSLLALLGCVSEHGPLTNRMAQSTTAYLARAARQPVSWQPWGRDAFALAARLDRPILLYVGADDCRWCGVMDREVYGDPGLGAMIDSLFVPVRVDRDERPDVAQRYATAVQLLAGLRGYPITVFLTPDGSAFFGGTYFPLDDPITGRGLKQLLPEVARGYREQRASILRRAALVRERSLGRRGRVRGALKPAVVQRETEAVRGLTAAAARTHADVASFRFTQAVDLLLAVYARTRDSAYLAPARAVLDYLVDSGDAGVAASARDDPPELVRAGLLRDLVTAWSATGDSRYREEARAVARRLAGDVGRTADRTVFADRDAYVIGSILDAAVAMGDSGVVVRTHAALDTLLRRVYARGRAVRHVAGSGSPVRALLEDQVQVAWACLAAREATGEARYLEIAEDLVRLLERDFADSGSAGYFDAAATDPTAPALAERTKPVLDDLLPGGNGWAGRVLLRLARVTGDVRYRRRAEATLEAVAGAVGGEGLRVSSYLAAVQELLRDR
;
A
#
# COMPACT_ATOMS: atom_id res chain seq x y z
N MET A 1 -38.84 -69.69 48.13
CA MET A 1 -39.22 -70.11 46.77
C MET A 1 -39.69 -68.88 46.00
N ARG A 2 -39.23 -68.77 44.75
CA ARG A 2 -39.49 -67.77 43.69
C ARG A 2 -38.63 -66.48 43.72
N ALA A 3 -37.99 -66.29 42.57
CA ALA A 3 -36.92 -65.37 42.21
C ALA A 3 -37.42 -63.96 41.85
N PRO A 4 -36.54 -62.94 41.82
CA PRO A 4 -36.88 -61.62 41.30
C PRO A 4 -36.79 -61.60 39.77
N ALA A 5 -37.78 -60.96 39.14
CA ALA A 5 -37.81 -60.73 37.70
C ALA A 5 -36.87 -59.58 37.33
N SER A 6 -35.92 -59.88 36.45
CA SER A 6 -35.01 -58.96 35.80
C SER A 6 -35.76 -58.05 34.82
N PHE A 7 -35.80 -56.75 35.07
CA PHE A 7 -36.09 -55.75 34.04
C PHE A 7 -34.80 -55.00 33.72
N LEU A 8 -34.19 -55.38 32.60
CA LEU A 8 -33.11 -54.66 31.94
C LEU A 8 -33.73 -53.42 31.26
N LEU A 9 -33.47 -52.23 31.82
CA LEU A 9 -33.62 -50.97 31.09
C LEU A 9 -32.35 -50.75 30.24
N PRO A 10 -32.48 -50.35 28.96
CA PRO A 10 -31.36 -50.27 28.05
C PRO A 10 -30.39 -49.14 28.42
N TRP A 11 -29.10 -49.46 28.41
CA TRP A 11 -27.93 -48.59 28.58
C TRP A 11 -27.74 -47.59 27.41
N SER A 12 -28.78 -46.85 27.03
CA SER A 12 -28.74 -45.98 25.83
C SER A 12 -28.86 -44.49 26.12
N LEU A 13 -28.40 -44.00 27.28
CA LEU A 13 -28.48 -42.57 27.64
C LEU A 13 -27.23 -42.01 28.35
N LEU A 14 -26.05 -42.55 28.07
CA LEU A 14 -24.76 -42.02 28.53
C LEU A 14 -23.70 -42.17 27.44
N ALA A 15 -23.86 -41.43 26.34
CA ALA A 15 -22.83 -41.25 25.32
C ALA A 15 -22.95 -39.86 24.67
N LEU A 16 -22.86 -38.81 25.49
CA LEU A 16 -22.60 -37.45 25.04
C LEU A 16 -21.47 -36.86 25.89
N LEU A 17 -20.33 -37.55 25.91
CA LEU A 17 -19.08 -37.01 26.43
C LEU A 17 -17.92 -37.59 25.62
N GLY A 18 -17.26 -36.70 24.87
CA GLY A 18 -15.81 -36.79 24.64
C GLY A 18 -15.32 -37.54 23.41
N CYS A 19 -15.31 -36.84 22.28
CA CYS A 19 -14.06 -36.61 21.53
C CYS A 19 -14.22 -35.30 20.74
N VAL A 20 -14.50 -34.22 21.46
CA VAL A 20 -14.26 -32.86 20.95
C VAL A 20 -12.79 -32.61 21.26
N SER A 21 -11.96 -32.42 20.22
CA SER A 21 -10.61 -31.90 20.42
C SER A 21 -10.70 -30.65 21.29
N GLU A 22 -9.84 -30.49 22.29
CA GLU A 22 -9.91 -29.40 23.29
C GLU A 22 -9.83 -27.96 22.70
N HIS A 23 -9.80 -27.82 21.38
CA HIS A 23 -9.67 -26.57 20.64
C HIS A 23 -10.64 -26.60 19.45
N GLY A 24 -11.93 -26.39 19.68
CA GLY A 24 -12.98 -26.40 18.64
C GLY A 24 -12.59 -25.63 17.37
N PRO A 25 -13.15 -25.98 16.20
CA PRO A 25 -12.72 -25.42 14.92
C PRO A 25 -12.79 -23.89 14.95
N LEU A 26 -11.74 -23.26 14.45
CA LEU A 26 -11.73 -21.82 14.21
C LEU A 26 -12.97 -21.47 13.38
N THR A 27 -13.57 -20.31 13.63
CA THR A 27 -14.69 -19.82 12.81
C THR A 27 -14.17 -18.74 11.89
N ASN A 28 -14.50 -18.82 10.60
CA ASN A 28 -14.19 -17.78 9.64
C ASN A 28 -14.92 -16.48 10.02
N ARG A 29 -14.17 -15.38 10.19
CA ARG A 29 -14.69 -14.07 10.61
C ARG A 29 -14.78 -13.05 9.47
N MET A 30 -14.48 -13.44 8.23
CA MET A 30 -14.46 -12.50 7.10
C MET A 30 -15.84 -11.98 6.72
N ALA A 31 -16.93 -12.66 7.11
CA ALA A 31 -18.30 -12.16 6.93
C ALA A 31 -18.55 -10.83 7.68
N GLN A 32 -17.75 -10.52 8.69
CA GLN A 32 -17.82 -9.29 9.48
C GLN A 32 -16.94 -8.17 8.89
N SER A 33 -16.18 -8.45 7.82
CA SER A 33 -15.28 -7.49 7.24
C SER A 33 -16.01 -6.41 6.43
N THR A 34 -15.39 -5.25 6.39
CA THR A 34 -15.93 -4.04 5.79
C THR A 34 -15.45 -3.82 4.36
N THR A 35 -14.46 -4.57 3.87
CA THR A 35 -13.97 -4.50 2.49
C THR A 35 -14.52 -5.65 1.65
N ALA A 36 -14.80 -5.38 0.38
CA ALA A 36 -15.26 -6.40 -0.56
C ALA A 36 -14.24 -7.54 -0.70
N TYR A 37 -12.95 -7.24 -0.64
CA TYR A 37 -11.89 -8.24 -0.74
C TYR A 37 -11.91 -9.25 0.38
N LEU A 38 -12.06 -8.81 1.63
CA LEU A 38 -12.14 -9.72 2.76
C LEU A 38 -13.49 -10.42 2.78
N ALA A 39 -14.60 -9.72 2.53
CA ALA A 39 -15.94 -10.30 2.52
C ALA A 39 -16.07 -11.48 1.55
N ARG A 40 -15.38 -11.46 0.39
CA ARG A 40 -15.37 -12.59 -0.56
C ARG A 40 -14.83 -13.90 0.06
N ALA A 41 -13.92 -13.80 1.02
CA ALA A 41 -13.29 -14.92 1.69
C ALA A 41 -14.17 -15.52 2.82
N ALA A 42 -15.34 -14.94 3.10
CA ALA A 42 -16.27 -15.42 4.13
C ALA A 42 -16.77 -16.85 3.91
N ARG A 43 -16.78 -17.32 2.66
CA ARG A 43 -17.23 -18.66 2.27
C ARG A 43 -16.07 -19.63 1.97
N GLN A 44 -14.82 -19.19 2.11
CA GLN A 44 -13.68 -20.07 1.92
C GLN A 44 -13.58 -21.09 3.06
N PRO A 45 -13.05 -22.30 2.78
CA PRO A 45 -12.90 -23.37 3.78
C PRO A 45 -11.83 -23.08 4.84
N VAL A 46 -11.02 -22.03 4.67
CA VAL A 46 -10.05 -21.56 5.67
C VAL A 46 -10.76 -20.67 6.68
N SER A 47 -10.52 -20.88 7.97
CA SER A 47 -11.16 -20.10 9.04
C SER A 47 -10.45 -18.77 9.32
N TRP A 48 -10.42 -17.91 8.31
CA TRP A 48 -9.72 -16.63 8.33
C TRP A 48 -10.10 -15.74 9.52
N GLN A 49 -9.07 -15.21 10.18
CA GLN A 49 -9.16 -14.22 11.25
C GLN A 49 -8.77 -12.82 10.72
N PRO A 50 -9.42 -11.74 11.20
CA PRO A 50 -8.98 -10.39 10.90
C PRO A 50 -7.64 -10.10 11.58
N TRP A 51 -6.87 -9.19 11.00
CA TRP A 51 -5.67 -8.68 11.66
C TRP A 51 -6.01 -7.91 12.93
N GLY A 52 -5.48 -8.34 14.07
CA GLY A 52 -5.65 -7.62 15.33
C GLY A 52 -5.16 -8.41 16.53
N ARG A 53 -5.16 -7.77 17.71
CA ARG A 53 -4.70 -8.36 18.98
C ARG A 53 -5.25 -9.77 19.22
N ASP A 54 -6.54 -9.98 18.91
CA ASP A 54 -7.22 -11.24 19.12
C ASP A 54 -6.59 -12.40 18.34
N ALA A 55 -6.17 -12.18 17.09
CA ALA A 55 -5.53 -13.21 16.28
C ALA A 55 -4.14 -13.60 16.82
N PHE A 56 -3.36 -12.62 17.29
CA PHE A 56 -2.05 -12.85 17.91
C PHE A 56 -2.18 -13.52 19.28
N ALA A 57 -3.12 -13.07 20.11
CA ALA A 57 -3.42 -13.69 21.40
C ALA A 57 -3.91 -15.15 21.22
N LEU A 58 -4.72 -15.39 20.19
CA LEU A 58 -5.15 -16.73 19.81
C LEU A 58 -3.95 -17.60 19.40
N ALA A 59 -3.05 -17.10 18.56
CA ALA A 59 -1.84 -17.81 18.16
C ALA A 59 -0.95 -18.16 19.35
N ALA A 60 -0.78 -17.23 20.29
CA ALA A 60 -0.03 -17.45 21.52
C ALA A 60 -0.69 -18.52 22.41
N ARG A 61 -2.01 -18.44 22.59
CA ARG A 61 -2.78 -19.40 23.39
C ARG A 61 -2.76 -20.81 22.82
N LEU A 62 -2.78 -20.94 21.49
CA LEU A 62 -2.73 -22.22 20.80
C LEU A 62 -1.30 -22.75 20.58
N ASP A 63 -0.27 -21.97 20.95
CA ASP A 63 1.14 -22.17 20.56
C ASP A 63 1.31 -22.56 19.08
N ARG A 64 0.60 -21.84 18.21
CA ARG A 64 0.63 -22.04 16.76
C ARG A 64 1.22 -20.84 16.05
N PRO A 65 1.98 -21.04 14.96
CA PRO A 65 2.37 -19.95 14.09
C PRO A 65 1.15 -19.35 13.38
N ILE A 66 1.28 -18.10 12.96
CA ILE A 66 0.28 -17.41 12.15
C ILE A 66 0.61 -17.63 10.68
N LEU A 67 -0.40 -17.95 9.87
CA LEU A 67 -0.32 -17.85 8.42
C LEU A 67 -0.97 -16.51 8.03
N LEU A 68 -0.16 -15.53 7.65
CA LEU A 68 -0.62 -14.26 7.14
C LEU A 68 -0.74 -14.32 5.61
N TYR A 69 -1.93 -14.05 5.09
CA TYR A 69 -2.16 -13.83 3.67
C TYR A 69 -2.55 -12.37 3.43
N VAL A 70 -1.80 -11.68 2.56
CA VAL A 70 -2.09 -10.29 2.17
C VAL A 70 -2.35 -10.24 0.66
N GLY A 71 -3.46 -9.62 0.28
CA GLY A 71 -3.81 -9.35 -1.11
C GLY A 71 -4.74 -8.16 -1.23
N ALA A 72 -5.31 -7.95 -2.41
CA ALA A 72 -6.19 -6.83 -2.72
C ALA A 72 -7.26 -7.24 -3.75
N ASP A 73 -8.29 -6.40 -3.94
CA ASP A 73 -9.37 -6.67 -4.91
C ASP A 73 -8.90 -6.58 -6.36
N ASP A 74 -8.03 -5.62 -6.64
CA ASP A 74 -7.43 -5.35 -7.94
C ASP A 74 -6.27 -6.31 -8.32
N CYS A 75 -5.93 -7.25 -7.44
CA CYS A 75 -4.79 -8.15 -7.62
C CYS A 75 -5.19 -9.44 -8.35
N ARG A 76 -4.73 -9.59 -9.61
CA ARG A 76 -5.03 -10.76 -10.44
C ARG A 76 -4.62 -12.09 -9.80
N TRP A 77 -3.37 -12.19 -9.34
CA TRP A 77 -2.84 -13.42 -8.73
C TRP A 77 -3.48 -13.73 -7.38
N CYS A 78 -4.00 -12.72 -6.68
CA CYS A 78 -4.77 -12.92 -5.45
C CYS A 78 -6.09 -13.65 -5.76
N GLY A 79 -6.76 -13.28 -6.85
CA GLY A 79 -7.95 -13.98 -7.34
C GLY A 79 -7.67 -15.41 -7.81
N VAL A 80 -6.49 -15.67 -8.39
CA VAL A 80 -6.03 -17.03 -8.74
C VAL A 80 -5.82 -17.85 -7.47
N MET A 81 -5.03 -17.37 -6.51
CA MET A 81 -4.80 -18.02 -5.22
C MET A 81 -6.11 -18.31 -4.47
N ASP A 82 -7.07 -17.37 -4.48
CA ASP A 82 -8.36 -17.53 -3.80
C ASP A 82 -9.21 -18.68 -4.37
N ARG A 83 -9.18 -18.87 -5.69
CA ARG A 83 -9.96 -19.92 -6.36
C ARG A 83 -9.25 -21.27 -6.36
N GLU A 84 -7.96 -21.27 -6.68
CA GLU A 84 -7.21 -22.49 -6.97
C GLU A 84 -6.51 -23.09 -5.75
N VAL A 85 -6.27 -22.28 -4.70
CA VAL A 85 -5.50 -22.70 -3.53
C VAL A 85 -6.34 -22.63 -2.27
N TYR A 86 -6.78 -21.44 -1.86
CA TYR A 86 -7.55 -21.27 -0.62
C TYR A 86 -9.01 -21.71 -0.73
N GLY A 87 -9.46 -22.10 -1.92
CA GLY A 87 -10.77 -22.74 -2.14
C GLY A 87 -10.79 -24.24 -1.83
N ASP A 88 -9.62 -24.89 -1.64
CA ASP A 88 -9.54 -26.33 -1.39
C ASP A 88 -9.91 -26.68 0.07
N PRO A 89 -10.92 -27.53 0.32
CA PRO A 89 -11.32 -27.92 1.67
C PRO A 89 -10.24 -28.69 2.45
N GLY A 90 -9.43 -29.49 1.77
CA GLY A 90 -8.36 -30.26 2.39
C GLY A 90 -7.23 -29.36 2.92
N LEU A 91 -6.82 -28.38 2.10
CA LEU A 91 -5.89 -27.33 2.49
C LEU A 91 -6.47 -26.49 3.63
N GLY A 92 -7.75 -26.11 3.56
CA GLY A 92 -8.43 -25.35 4.61
C GLY A 92 -8.37 -26.04 5.98
N ALA A 93 -8.74 -27.32 6.02
CA ALA A 93 -8.65 -28.13 7.24
C ALA A 93 -7.19 -28.26 7.74
N MET A 94 -6.22 -28.35 6.83
CA MET A 94 -4.80 -28.39 7.19
C MET A 94 -4.33 -27.06 7.79
N ILE A 95 -4.72 -25.92 7.20
CA ILE A 95 -4.38 -24.60 7.73
C ILE A 95 -4.98 -24.42 9.13
N ASP A 96 -6.27 -24.70 9.29
CA ASP A 96 -6.98 -24.53 10.57
C ASP A 96 -6.46 -25.46 11.68
N SER A 97 -5.81 -26.57 11.31
CA SER A 97 -5.21 -27.52 12.25
C SER A 97 -3.72 -27.27 12.55
N LEU A 98 -3.05 -26.38 11.82
CA LEU A 98 -1.62 -26.13 11.99
C LEU A 98 -1.30 -24.67 12.32
N PHE A 99 -2.17 -23.74 11.95
CA PHE A 99 -1.91 -22.30 12.00
C PHE A 99 -3.09 -21.54 12.61
N VAL A 100 -2.85 -20.27 12.93
CA VAL A 100 -3.90 -19.25 13.01
C VAL A 100 -3.90 -18.48 11.68
N PRO A 101 -4.86 -18.71 10.78
CA PRO A 101 -4.90 -18.01 9.49
C PRO A 101 -5.41 -16.58 9.66
N VAL A 102 -4.60 -15.62 9.22
CA VAL A 102 -4.92 -14.18 9.23
C VAL A 102 -4.95 -13.67 7.80
N ARG A 103 -6.02 -12.97 7.44
CA ARG A 103 -6.18 -12.36 6.12
C ARG A 103 -6.21 -10.84 6.22
N VAL A 104 -5.51 -10.18 5.30
CA VAL A 104 -5.39 -8.73 5.26
C VAL A 104 -5.64 -8.21 3.86
N ASP A 105 -6.48 -7.18 3.78
CA ASP A 105 -6.61 -6.33 2.61
C ASP A 105 -5.47 -5.31 2.63
N ARG A 106 -4.63 -5.33 1.60
CA ARG A 106 -3.53 -4.39 1.40
C ARG A 106 -4.02 -2.95 1.36
N ASP A 107 -5.22 -2.73 0.85
CA ASP A 107 -5.78 -1.41 0.64
C ASP A 107 -6.35 -0.87 1.95
N GLU A 108 -6.84 -1.75 2.83
CA GLU A 108 -7.23 -1.41 4.19
C GLU A 108 -6.01 -1.21 5.11
N ARG A 109 -4.94 -2.00 4.89
CA ARG A 109 -3.76 -2.10 5.76
C ARG A 109 -2.46 -2.05 4.96
N PRO A 110 -2.16 -0.93 4.28
CA PRO A 110 -0.90 -0.77 3.56
C PRO A 110 0.31 -0.83 4.50
N ASP A 111 0.14 -0.46 5.77
CA ASP A 111 1.15 -0.61 6.83
C ASP A 111 1.61 -2.07 7.03
N VAL A 112 0.64 -2.99 7.12
CA VAL A 112 0.89 -4.43 7.26
C VAL A 112 1.49 -4.98 5.97
N ALA A 113 0.89 -4.62 4.84
CA ALA A 113 1.29 -5.10 3.53
C ALA A 113 2.76 -4.73 3.22
N GLN A 114 3.12 -3.46 3.40
CA GLN A 114 4.49 -2.97 3.16
C GLN A 114 5.51 -3.60 4.11
N ARG A 115 5.13 -3.84 5.37
CA ARG A 115 5.98 -4.53 6.36
C ARG A 115 6.30 -5.95 5.92
N TYR A 116 5.28 -6.74 5.60
CA TYR A 116 5.48 -8.14 5.29
C TYR A 116 5.96 -8.40 3.86
N ALA A 117 5.68 -7.51 2.91
CA ALA A 117 6.34 -7.54 1.60
C ALA A 117 7.86 -7.35 1.74
N THR A 118 8.30 -6.53 2.70
CA THR A 118 9.74 -6.34 3.00
C THR A 118 10.34 -7.57 3.65
N ALA A 119 9.60 -8.21 4.56
CA ALA A 119 10.01 -9.47 5.14
C ALA A 119 10.17 -10.55 4.06
N VAL A 120 9.23 -10.67 3.13
CA VAL A 120 9.31 -11.62 1.99
C VAL A 120 10.52 -11.31 1.10
N GLN A 121 10.80 -10.05 0.81
CA GLN A 121 12.01 -9.68 0.06
C GLN A 121 13.29 -10.14 0.77
N LEU A 122 13.36 -9.99 2.10
CA LEU A 122 14.52 -10.41 2.89
C LEU A 122 14.64 -11.92 3.03
N LEU A 123 13.51 -12.62 3.10
CA LEU A 123 13.45 -14.07 3.31
C LEU A 123 13.63 -14.87 2.01
N ALA A 124 13.01 -14.42 0.93
CA ALA A 124 12.90 -15.18 -0.32
C ALA A 124 13.43 -14.43 -1.55
N GLY A 125 13.79 -13.15 -1.42
CA GLY A 125 14.23 -12.34 -2.57
C GLY A 125 13.09 -11.92 -3.52
N LEU A 126 11.84 -12.26 -3.19
CA LEU A 126 10.65 -12.06 -4.02
C LEU A 126 9.95 -10.73 -3.73
N ARG A 127 9.25 -10.20 -4.74
CA ARG A 127 8.43 -8.98 -4.68
C ARG A 127 7.06 -9.21 -5.32
N GLY A 128 6.12 -8.33 -5.01
CA GLY A 128 4.77 -8.35 -5.56
C GLY A 128 3.75 -8.96 -4.60
N TYR A 129 2.51 -9.01 -5.06
CA TYR A 129 1.37 -9.59 -4.34
C TYR A 129 0.77 -10.75 -5.16
N PRO A 130 0.06 -11.70 -4.51
CA PRO A 130 -0.15 -11.80 -3.07
C PRO A 130 1.13 -12.16 -2.33
N ILE A 131 1.12 -11.99 -1.00
CA ILE A 131 2.14 -12.55 -0.12
C ILE A 131 1.52 -13.51 0.89
N THR A 132 2.19 -14.63 1.12
CA THR A 132 1.90 -15.59 2.18
C THR A 132 3.10 -15.67 3.11
N VAL A 133 2.92 -15.31 4.37
CA VAL A 133 4.01 -15.16 5.35
C VAL A 133 3.66 -15.89 6.63
N PHE A 134 4.63 -16.60 7.18
CA PHE A 134 4.49 -17.33 8.43
C PHE A 134 5.14 -16.55 9.55
N LEU A 135 4.36 -16.26 10.59
CA LEU A 135 4.75 -15.42 11.71
C LEU A 135 4.76 -16.21 13.01
N THR A 136 5.66 -15.84 13.91
CA THR A 136 5.56 -16.18 15.33
C THR A 136 4.38 -15.44 15.97
N PRO A 137 3.89 -15.87 17.14
CA PRO A 137 2.79 -15.20 17.86
C PRO A 137 3.06 -13.74 18.25
N ASP A 138 4.31 -13.28 18.21
CA ASP A 138 4.67 -11.87 18.41
C ASP A 138 4.74 -11.06 17.09
N GLY A 139 4.38 -11.67 15.96
CA GLY A 139 4.38 -11.04 14.63
C GLY A 139 5.74 -11.02 13.91
N SER A 140 6.76 -11.73 14.40
CA SER A 140 8.02 -11.84 13.64
C SER A 140 7.86 -12.79 12.45
N ALA A 141 8.15 -12.32 11.24
CA ALA A 141 8.16 -13.15 10.04
C ALA A 141 9.41 -14.04 10.00
N PHE A 142 9.22 -15.34 9.75
CA PHE A 142 10.34 -16.30 9.68
C PHE A 142 10.40 -17.13 8.40
N PHE A 143 9.30 -17.17 7.63
CA PHE A 143 9.23 -17.78 6.32
C PHE A 143 8.16 -17.05 5.49
N GLY A 144 8.28 -17.02 4.17
CA GLY A 144 7.25 -16.43 3.32
C GLY A 144 7.64 -16.40 1.86
N GLY A 145 6.67 -16.10 1.02
CA GLY A 145 6.80 -15.98 -0.42
C GLY A 145 5.61 -15.24 -1.01
N THR A 146 5.55 -15.17 -2.33
CA THR A 146 4.44 -14.53 -3.04
C THR A 146 3.34 -15.55 -3.35
N TYR A 147 3.39 -16.13 -4.55
CA TYR A 147 2.47 -17.15 -5.02
C TYR A 147 2.96 -18.55 -4.62
N PHE A 148 2.08 -19.34 -4.00
CA PHE A 148 2.31 -20.75 -3.72
C PHE A 148 1.18 -21.57 -4.38
N PRO A 149 1.45 -22.35 -5.43
CA PRO A 149 0.42 -23.22 -6.01
C PRO A 149 -0.02 -24.27 -4.99
N LEU A 150 -1.23 -24.82 -5.15
CA LEU A 150 -1.75 -25.88 -4.26
C LEU A 150 -0.82 -27.10 -4.27
N ASP A 151 -0.54 -27.61 -5.47
CA ASP A 151 0.48 -28.59 -5.79
C ASP A 151 1.36 -27.98 -6.91
N ASP A 152 2.67 -27.92 -6.70
CA ASP A 152 3.60 -27.33 -7.68
C ASP A 152 3.86 -28.35 -8.81
N PRO A 153 3.54 -28.01 -10.08
CA PRO A 153 3.70 -28.95 -11.20
C PRO A 153 5.16 -29.22 -11.58
N ILE A 154 6.09 -28.35 -11.18
CA ILE A 154 7.52 -28.46 -11.47
C ILE A 154 8.24 -29.20 -10.34
N THR A 155 8.02 -28.75 -9.10
CA THR A 155 8.75 -29.29 -7.94
C THR A 155 8.02 -30.42 -7.23
N GLY A 156 6.73 -30.61 -7.50
CA GLY A 156 5.84 -31.51 -6.75
C GLY A 156 5.54 -31.02 -5.32
N ARG A 157 5.96 -29.79 -4.97
CA ARG A 157 5.90 -29.25 -3.61
C ARG A 157 5.20 -27.90 -3.59
N GLY A 158 3.87 -27.95 -3.58
CA GLY A 158 3.03 -26.77 -3.41
C GLY A 158 2.80 -26.42 -1.93
N LEU A 159 1.86 -25.51 -1.68
CA LEU A 159 1.49 -25.08 -0.34
C LEU A 159 1.04 -26.27 0.53
N LYS A 160 0.40 -27.27 -0.08
CA LYS A 160 -0.06 -28.49 0.59
C LYS A 160 1.07 -29.28 1.25
N GLN A 161 2.24 -29.37 0.63
CA GLN A 161 3.41 -30.05 1.20
C GLN A 161 4.20 -29.12 2.12
N LEU A 162 4.16 -27.81 1.87
CA LEU A 162 4.87 -26.80 2.67
C LEU A 162 4.28 -26.62 4.08
N LEU A 163 2.95 -26.63 4.22
CA LEU A 163 2.28 -26.34 5.51
C LEU A 163 2.72 -27.29 6.64
N PRO A 164 2.74 -28.63 6.48
CA PRO A 164 3.21 -29.53 7.52
C PRO A 164 4.69 -29.33 7.87
N GLU A 165 5.53 -29.00 6.88
CA GLU A 165 6.95 -28.76 7.09
C GLU A 165 7.21 -27.50 7.91
N VAL A 166 6.52 -26.41 7.59
CA VAL A 166 6.63 -25.15 8.33
C VAL A 166 6.14 -25.33 9.77
N ALA A 167 5.01 -26.00 9.97
CA ALA A 167 4.46 -26.25 11.31
C ALA A 167 5.34 -27.19 12.15
N ARG A 168 5.92 -28.22 11.52
CA ARG A 168 6.90 -29.10 12.16
C ARG A 168 8.17 -28.34 12.52
N GLY A 169 8.73 -27.57 11.60
CA GLY A 169 9.91 -26.74 11.83
C GLY A 169 9.70 -25.74 12.97
N TYR A 170 8.52 -25.11 13.05
CA TYR A 170 8.17 -24.20 14.16
C TYR A 170 8.26 -24.89 15.53
N ARG A 171 7.82 -26.15 15.64
CA ARG A 171 7.87 -26.93 16.88
C ARG A 171 9.26 -27.48 17.18
N GLU A 172 9.89 -28.13 16.21
CA GLU A 172 11.15 -28.87 16.39
C GLU A 172 12.39 -27.97 16.34
N GLN A 173 12.34 -26.85 15.61
CA GLN A 173 13.48 -25.96 15.37
C GLN A 173 13.21 -24.53 15.88
N ARG A 174 12.37 -24.39 16.91
CA ARG A 174 11.85 -23.11 17.43
C ARG A 174 12.93 -22.06 17.67
N ALA A 175 14.05 -22.43 18.32
CA ALA A 175 15.14 -21.50 18.60
C ALA A 175 15.79 -20.93 17.32
N SER A 176 15.93 -21.74 16.26
CA SER A 176 16.46 -21.29 14.97
C SER A 176 15.49 -20.35 14.26
N ILE A 177 14.20 -20.67 14.30
CA ILE A 177 13.14 -19.83 13.75
C ILE A 177 13.09 -18.47 14.46
N LEU A 178 13.12 -18.44 15.79
CA LEU A 178 13.10 -17.18 16.55
C LEU A 178 14.32 -16.30 16.24
N ARG A 179 15.52 -16.87 16.09
CA ARG A 179 16.71 -16.11 15.68
C ARG A 179 16.57 -15.51 14.29
N ARG A 180 16.09 -16.29 13.32
CA ARG A 180 15.84 -15.81 11.95
C ARG A 180 14.76 -14.74 11.92
N ALA A 181 13.68 -14.92 12.68
CA ALA A 181 12.59 -13.96 12.78
C ALA A 181 13.06 -12.64 13.39
N ALA A 182 13.90 -12.70 14.43
CA ALA A 182 14.53 -11.53 15.03
C ALA A 182 15.44 -10.79 14.04
N LEU A 183 16.24 -11.50 13.24
CA LEU A 183 17.08 -10.88 12.21
C LEU A 183 16.25 -10.21 11.11
N VAL A 184 15.16 -10.84 10.66
CA VAL A 184 14.26 -10.24 9.66
C VAL A 184 13.59 -9.00 10.23
N ARG A 185 13.11 -9.05 11.48
CA ARG A 185 12.55 -7.90 12.19
C ARG A 185 13.59 -6.78 12.28
N GLU A 186 14.79 -7.07 12.77
CA GLU A 186 15.87 -6.10 12.91
C GLU A 186 16.25 -5.47 11.56
N ARG A 187 16.33 -6.23 10.47
CA ARG A 187 16.65 -5.67 9.14
C ARG A 187 15.50 -4.89 8.52
N SER A 188 14.26 -5.33 8.73
CA SER A 188 13.06 -4.62 8.25
C SER A 188 12.91 -3.27 8.95
N LEU A 189 13.21 -3.22 10.25
CA LEU A 189 13.21 -2.00 11.06
C LEU A 189 14.50 -1.19 10.90
N GLY A 190 15.65 -1.83 10.77
CA GLY A 190 16.97 -1.20 10.67
C GLY A 190 17.17 -0.40 9.39
N ARG A 191 16.52 -0.80 8.28
CA ARG A 191 16.40 0.03 7.08
C ARG A 191 15.44 1.22 7.24
N ARG A 192 14.52 1.20 8.21
CA ARG A 192 13.34 2.11 8.25
C ARG A 192 13.16 2.97 9.51
N GLY A 193 13.80 2.63 10.63
CA GLY A 193 13.49 3.16 11.96
C GLY A 193 14.63 3.89 12.66
N ARG A 194 15.83 3.93 12.08
CA ARG A 194 17.00 4.59 12.72
C ARG A 194 17.86 5.45 11.80
N VAL A 195 17.59 5.51 10.50
CA VAL A 195 18.53 6.17 9.57
C VAL A 195 18.21 7.66 9.45
N ARG A 196 18.48 8.41 10.53
CA ARG A 196 18.69 9.85 10.42
C ARG A 196 19.88 10.04 9.49
N GLY A 197 19.62 10.61 8.31
CA GLY A 197 20.63 10.88 7.30
C GLY A 197 20.64 12.36 6.98
N ALA A 198 21.83 12.95 6.86
CA ALA A 198 21.90 14.23 6.17
C ALA A 198 21.51 14.02 4.71
N LEU A 199 20.83 15.00 4.12
CA LEU A 199 20.50 15.00 2.70
C LEU A 199 21.79 15.28 1.90
N LYS A 200 22.52 14.21 1.56
CA LYS A 200 23.81 14.30 0.89
C LYS A 200 23.63 14.43 -0.63
N PRO A 201 24.10 15.52 -1.28
CA PRO A 201 23.95 15.69 -2.73
C PRO A 201 24.50 14.51 -3.55
N ALA A 202 25.62 13.91 -3.14
CA ALA A 202 26.20 12.75 -3.79
C ALA A 202 25.31 11.49 -3.71
N VAL A 203 24.56 11.30 -2.62
CA VAL A 203 23.61 10.19 -2.49
C VAL A 203 22.42 10.44 -3.41
N VAL A 204 21.85 11.64 -3.39
CA VAL A 204 20.74 12.03 -4.26
C VAL A 204 21.12 11.80 -5.71
N GLN A 205 22.28 12.31 -6.14
CA GLN A 205 22.76 12.15 -7.51
C GLN A 205 22.91 10.66 -7.87
N ARG A 206 23.55 9.85 -7.03
CA ARG A 206 23.75 8.43 -7.29
C ARG A 206 22.43 7.67 -7.44
N GLU A 207 21.47 7.89 -6.54
CA GLU A 207 20.16 7.21 -6.64
C GLU A 207 19.35 7.73 -7.85
N THR A 208 19.43 9.02 -8.18
CA THR A 208 18.84 9.58 -9.41
C THR A 208 19.44 8.94 -10.67
N GLU A 209 20.77 8.76 -10.72
CA GLU A 209 21.43 8.04 -11.81
C GLU A 209 21.00 6.57 -11.91
N ALA A 210 20.80 5.90 -10.77
CA ALA A 210 20.29 4.54 -10.75
C ALA A 210 18.87 4.45 -11.33
N VAL A 211 17.98 5.37 -10.95
CA VAL A 211 16.63 5.46 -11.52
C VAL A 211 16.68 5.73 -13.03
N ARG A 212 17.53 6.67 -13.48
CA ARG A 212 17.73 6.96 -14.90
C ARG A 212 18.17 5.72 -15.68
N GLY A 213 19.16 4.97 -15.16
CA GLY A 213 19.65 3.75 -15.78
C GLY A 213 18.60 2.64 -15.88
N LEU A 214 17.84 2.41 -14.81
CA LEU A 214 16.74 1.45 -14.78
C LEU A 214 15.62 1.84 -15.76
N THR A 215 15.27 3.12 -15.82
CA THR A 215 14.26 3.65 -16.75
C THR A 215 14.71 3.48 -18.20
N ALA A 216 15.97 3.80 -18.50
CA ALA A 216 16.53 3.60 -19.83
C ALA A 216 16.57 2.12 -20.24
N ALA A 217 16.85 1.21 -19.31
CA ALA A 217 16.85 -0.23 -19.58
C ALA A 217 15.44 -0.77 -19.84
N ALA A 218 14.46 -0.35 -19.04
CA ALA A 218 13.07 -0.71 -19.21
C ALA A 218 12.50 -0.16 -20.53
N ALA A 219 12.83 1.09 -20.87
CA ALA A 219 12.41 1.71 -22.13
C ALA A 219 12.89 0.94 -23.38
N ARG A 220 14.06 0.29 -23.34
CA ARG A 220 14.55 -0.53 -24.46
C ARG A 220 13.83 -1.87 -24.63
N THR A 221 13.31 -2.41 -23.53
CA THR A 221 12.68 -3.74 -23.50
C THR A 221 11.16 -3.66 -23.45
N HIS A 222 10.61 -2.48 -23.18
CA HIS A 222 9.22 -2.21 -22.83
C HIS A 222 8.70 -3.07 -21.67
N ALA A 223 9.60 -3.62 -20.85
CA ALA A 223 9.25 -4.50 -19.75
C ALA A 223 8.65 -3.69 -18.59
N ASP A 224 7.40 -3.97 -18.25
CA ASP A 224 6.65 -3.42 -17.12
C ASP A 224 6.61 -1.89 -17.04
N VAL A 225 6.84 -1.19 -18.17
CA VAL A 225 6.89 0.29 -18.23
C VAL A 225 5.54 0.95 -17.94
N ALA A 226 4.44 0.22 -18.14
CA ALA A 226 3.09 0.66 -17.78
C ALA A 226 2.76 0.39 -16.31
N SER A 227 3.67 0.71 -15.38
CA SER A 227 3.48 0.51 -13.94
C SER A 227 3.62 1.82 -13.17
N PHE A 228 3.02 1.86 -11.98
CA PHE A 228 3.02 3.02 -11.10
C PHE A 228 4.45 3.49 -10.80
N ARG A 229 5.38 2.56 -10.57
CA ARG A 229 6.79 2.86 -10.31
C ARG A 229 7.46 3.61 -11.44
N PHE A 230 7.14 3.31 -12.71
CA PHE A 230 7.69 4.06 -13.83
C PHE A 230 7.06 5.43 -14.00
N THR A 231 5.78 5.62 -13.64
CA THR A 231 5.22 6.99 -13.60
C THR A 231 5.98 7.87 -12.60
N GLN A 232 6.31 7.35 -11.40
CA GLN A 232 7.12 8.11 -10.45
C GLN A 232 8.56 8.35 -10.93
N ALA A 233 9.15 7.36 -11.63
CA ALA A 233 10.48 7.50 -12.21
C ALA A 233 10.51 8.56 -13.32
N VAL A 234 9.49 8.61 -14.17
CA VAL A 234 9.35 9.63 -15.21
C VAL A 234 9.15 11.02 -14.58
N ASP A 235 8.29 11.17 -13.56
CA ASP A 235 8.14 12.42 -12.80
C ASP A 235 9.48 12.93 -12.25
N LEU A 236 10.29 12.04 -11.65
CA LEU A 236 11.64 12.37 -11.19
C LEU A 236 12.53 12.88 -12.34
N LEU A 237 12.61 12.14 -13.44
CA LEU A 237 13.50 12.47 -14.56
C LEU A 237 13.10 13.80 -15.22
N LEU A 238 11.80 14.05 -15.36
CA LEU A 238 11.28 15.32 -15.84
C LEU A 238 11.58 16.46 -14.85
N ALA A 239 11.46 16.22 -13.53
CA ALA A 239 11.81 17.21 -12.51
C ALA A 239 13.31 17.57 -12.52
N VAL A 240 14.19 16.58 -12.71
CA VAL A 240 15.64 16.81 -12.86
C VAL A 240 15.90 17.60 -14.14
N TYR A 241 15.35 17.18 -15.28
CA TYR A 241 15.49 17.92 -16.54
C TYR A 241 15.02 19.37 -16.42
N ALA A 242 13.90 19.62 -15.75
CA ALA A 242 13.36 20.96 -15.59
C ALA A 242 14.26 21.86 -14.72
N ARG A 243 15.10 21.29 -13.84
CA ARG A 243 16.11 22.01 -13.05
C ARG A 243 17.44 22.19 -13.80
N THR A 244 17.94 21.14 -14.46
CA THR A 244 19.30 21.09 -15.01
C THR A 244 19.38 21.38 -16.50
N ARG A 245 18.26 21.21 -17.22
CA ARG A 245 18.17 21.18 -18.69
C ARG A 245 19.03 20.09 -19.35
N ASP A 246 19.50 19.11 -18.58
CA ASP A 246 20.29 18.00 -19.08
C ASP A 246 19.38 16.96 -19.77
N SER A 247 19.52 16.86 -21.09
CA SER A 247 18.72 15.97 -21.94
C SER A 247 18.97 14.48 -21.65
N ALA A 248 20.04 14.12 -20.94
CA ALA A 248 20.29 12.75 -20.50
C ALA A 248 19.18 12.20 -19.59
N TYR A 249 18.47 13.07 -18.86
CA TYR A 249 17.30 12.69 -18.05
C TYR A 249 16.00 12.70 -18.86
N LEU A 250 15.88 13.64 -19.82
CA LEU A 250 14.69 13.73 -20.67
C LEU A 250 14.55 12.53 -21.62
N ALA A 251 15.65 12.04 -22.19
CA ALA A 251 15.63 10.96 -23.19
C ALA A 251 14.94 9.67 -22.69
N PRO A 252 15.32 9.06 -21.55
CA PRO A 252 14.64 7.87 -21.04
C PRO A 252 13.19 8.14 -20.62
N ALA A 253 12.88 9.33 -20.08
CA ALA A 253 11.52 9.71 -19.74
C ALA A 253 10.62 9.74 -20.99
N ARG A 254 11.10 10.38 -22.07
CA ARG A 254 10.39 10.41 -23.36
C ARG A 254 10.23 9.03 -23.97
N ALA A 255 11.26 8.18 -23.94
CA ALA A 255 11.16 6.84 -24.51
C ALA A 255 10.05 6.00 -23.83
N VAL A 256 9.88 6.12 -22.50
CA VAL A 256 8.75 5.50 -21.80
C VAL A 256 7.42 6.13 -22.22
N LEU A 257 7.33 7.47 -22.21
CA LEU A 257 6.08 8.17 -22.54
C LEU A 257 5.63 7.95 -23.99
N ASP A 258 6.55 7.99 -24.94
CA ASP A 258 6.29 7.73 -26.36
C ASP A 258 5.72 6.31 -26.52
N TYR A 259 6.32 5.30 -25.89
CA TYR A 259 5.78 3.94 -25.89
C TYR A 259 4.37 3.85 -25.29
N LEU A 260 4.12 4.53 -24.16
CA LEU A 260 2.80 4.50 -23.51
C LEU A 260 1.73 5.22 -24.33
N VAL A 261 2.07 6.34 -24.97
CA VAL A 261 1.18 7.06 -25.90
C VAL A 261 0.89 6.18 -27.12
N ASP A 262 1.91 5.57 -27.72
CA ASP A 262 1.76 4.72 -28.92
C ASP A 262 0.97 3.42 -28.61
N SER A 263 1.06 2.92 -27.39
CA SER A 263 0.31 1.73 -26.93
C SER A 263 -1.18 2.03 -26.66
N GLY A 264 -1.51 3.30 -26.40
CA GLY A 264 -2.84 3.75 -26.02
C GLY A 264 -3.36 3.20 -24.69
N ASP A 265 -4.51 3.72 -24.26
CA ASP A 265 -5.12 3.43 -22.96
C ASP A 265 -5.36 1.93 -22.68
N ALA A 266 -5.76 1.17 -23.70
CA ALA A 266 -6.00 -0.27 -23.58
C ALA A 266 -4.68 -1.05 -23.36
N GLY A 267 -3.60 -0.64 -24.03
CA GLY A 267 -2.27 -1.23 -23.86
C GLY A 267 -1.69 -0.94 -22.48
N VAL A 268 -1.87 0.29 -21.99
CA VAL A 268 -1.50 0.68 -20.61
C VAL A 268 -2.26 -0.15 -19.58
N ALA A 269 -3.60 -0.26 -19.71
CA ALA A 269 -4.41 -1.03 -18.78
C ALA A 269 -4.07 -2.53 -18.78
N ALA A 270 -3.82 -3.13 -19.94
CA ALA A 270 -3.43 -4.54 -20.05
C ALA A 270 -2.04 -4.83 -19.46
N SER A 271 -1.15 -3.84 -19.53
CA SER A 271 0.25 -3.97 -19.08
C SER A 271 0.43 -3.60 -17.61
N ALA A 272 -0.52 -2.88 -17.00
CA ALA A 272 -0.50 -2.49 -15.60
C ALA A 272 -0.53 -3.65 -14.60
N ARG A 273 -0.97 -4.85 -15.02
CA ARG A 273 -1.04 -6.17 -14.33
C ARG A 273 -1.23 -6.20 -12.80
N ASP A 274 -0.28 -5.67 -12.04
CA ASP A 274 -0.24 -5.70 -10.57
C ASP A 274 -0.58 -4.35 -9.90
N ASP A 275 -0.60 -3.26 -10.68
CA ASP A 275 -0.96 -1.91 -10.22
C ASP A 275 -2.39 -1.52 -10.66
N PRO A 276 -3.14 -0.78 -9.82
CA PRO A 276 -4.47 -0.31 -10.18
C PRO A 276 -4.40 0.63 -11.41
N PRO A 277 -5.12 0.32 -12.51
CA PRO A 277 -4.99 1.08 -13.76
C PRO A 277 -5.27 2.58 -13.62
N GLU A 278 -6.16 2.97 -12.72
CA GLU A 278 -6.47 4.37 -12.42
C GLU A 278 -5.30 5.12 -11.76
N LEU A 279 -4.51 4.46 -10.91
CA LEU A 279 -3.32 5.06 -10.30
C LEU A 279 -2.19 5.22 -11.32
N VAL A 280 -2.01 4.22 -12.19
CA VAL A 280 -1.06 4.30 -13.32
C VAL A 280 -1.47 5.44 -14.26
N ARG A 281 -2.74 5.53 -14.64
CA ARG A 281 -3.26 6.63 -15.47
C ARG A 281 -3.08 7.99 -14.81
N ALA A 282 -3.33 8.11 -13.50
CA ALA A 282 -3.16 9.37 -12.77
C ALA A 282 -1.69 9.82 -12.73
N GLY A 283 -0.76 8.90 -12.52
CA GLY A 283 0.68 9.17 -12.65
C GLY A 283 1.07 9.60 -14.07
N LEU A 284 0.68 8.81 -15.06
CA LEU A 284 0.92 9.10 -16.48
C LEU A 284 0.37 10.46 -16.89
N LEU A 285 -0.82 10.83 -16.42
CA LEU A 285 -1.44 12.13 -16.72
C LEU A 285 -0.55 13.31 -16.28
N ARG A 286 0.02 13.23 -15.07
CA ARG A 286 0.95 14.26 -14.57
C ARG A 286 2.23 14.32 -15.39
N ASP A 287 2.76 13.15 -15.76
CA ASP A 287 3.98 13.04 -16.55
C ASP A 287 3.78 13.61 -17.96
N LEU A 288 2.66 13.31 -18.61
CA LEU A 288 2.33 13.83 -19.95
C LEU A 288 2.21 15.35 -19.97
N VAL A 289 1.56 15.96 -18.96
CA VAL A 289 1.46 17.43 -18.86
C VAL A 289 2.83 18.07 -18.62
N THR A 290 3.65 17.45 -17.77
CA THR A 290 5.01 17.93 -17.49
C THR A 290 5.90 17.79 -18.73
N ALA A 291 5.80 16.68 -19.45
CA ALA A 291 6.52 16.44 -20.70
C ALA A 291 6.07 17.39 -21.79
N TRP A 292 4.77 17.63 -21.96
CA TRP A 292 4.23 18.63 -22.89
C TRP A 292 4.79 20.02 -22.59
N SER A 293 4.79 20.43 -21.31
CA SER A 293 5.35 21.72 -20.89
C SER A 293 6.87 21.81 -21.15
N ALA A 294 7.57 20.68 -21.08
CA ALA A 294 9.01 20.61 -21.29
C ALA A 294 9.41 20.57 -22.78
N THR A 295 8.62 19.93 -23.65
CA THR A 295 8.99 19.65 -25.04
C THR A 295 8.18 20.44 -26.08
N GLY A 296 6.98 20.89 -25.73
CA GLY A 296 6.01 21.45 -26.67
C GLY A 296 5.32 20.41 -27.58
N ASP A 297 5.59 19.10 -27.42
CA ASP A 297 5.00 18.04 -28.24
C ASP A 297 3.49 17.92 -27.97
N SER A 298 2.67 18.17 -28.99
CA SER A 298 1.21 18.16 -28.87
C SER A 298 0.64 16.77 -28.62
N ARG A 299 1.35 15.69 -28.99
CA ARG A 299 0.90 14.31 -28.74
C ARG A 299 0.69 14.06 -27.24
N TYR A 300 1.60 14.56 -26.40
CA TYR A 300 1.47 14.44 -24.94
C TYR A 300 0.26 15.20 -24.41
N ARG A 301 -0.05 16.39 -24.95
CA ARG A 301 -1.24 17.16 -24.56
C ARG A 301 -2.53 16.47 -24.96
N GLU A 302 -2.58 15.89 -26.16
CA GLU A 302 -3.75 15.18 -26.66
C GLU A 302 -4.03 13.92 -25.85
N GLU A 303 -3.00 13.12 -25.57
CA GLU A 303 -3.13 11.94 -24.71
C GLU A 303 -3.49 12.33 -23.28
N ALA A 304 -2.87 13.37 -22.71
CA ALA A 304 -3.22 13.87 -21.38
C ALA A 304 -4.69 14.28 -21.29
N ARG A 305 -5.25 14.92 -22.32
CA ARG A 305 -6.69 15.25 -22.37
C ARG A 305 -7.56 14.01 -22.41
N ALA A 306 -7.17 12.98 -23.18
CA ALA A 306 -7.92 11.73 -23.27
C ALA A 306 -7.95 11.01 -21.91
N VAL A 307 -6.79 10.86 -21.28
CA VAL A 307 -6.65 10.24 -19.95
C VAL A 307 -7.41 11.03 -18.89
N ALA A 308 -7.30 12.36 -18.87
CA ALA A 308 -7.99 13.21 -17.91
C ALA A 308 -9.52 13.08 -18.02
N ARG A 309 -10.08 13.07 -19.23
CA ARG A 309 -11.53 12.91 -19.44
C ARG A 309 -12.04 11.55 -19.01
N ARG A 310 -11.26 10.49 -19.27
CA ARG A 310 -11.56 9.13 -18.80
C ARG A 310 -11.61 9.08 -17.29
N LEU A 311 -10.52 9.45 -16.63
CA LEU A 311 -10.44 9.47 -15.18
C LEU A 311 -11.53 10.34 -14.56
N ALA A 312 -11.81 11.52 -15.14
CA ALA A 312 -12.88 12.40 -14.69
C ALA A 312 -14.29 11.77 -14.82
N GLY A 313 -14.51 10.87 -15.78
CA GLY A 313 -15.74 10.07 -15.90
C GLY A 313 -15.85 8.92 -14.88
N ASP A 314 -14.71 8.49 -14.34
CA ASP A 314 -14.63 7.37 -13.41
C ASP A 314 -14.71 7.84 -11.94
N VAL A 315 -14.14 9.01 -11.63
CA VAL A 315 -14.23 9.62 -10.30
C VAL A 315 -15.67 10.02 -9.94
N GLY A 316 -16.02 9.93 -8.66
CA GLY A 316 -17.35 10.28 -8.15
C GLY A 316 -18.37 9.12 -8.12
N ARG A 317 -18.10 7.99 -8.80
CA ARG A 317 -18.90 6.75 -8.71
C ARG A 317 -18.65 6.01 -7.39
N THR A 318 -19.07 6.60 -6.27
CA THR A 318 -18.70 6.15 -4.91
C THR A 318 -19.83 5.51 -4.10
N ALA A 319 -21.07 5.46 -4.62
CA ALA A 319 -22.24 5.15 -3.81
C ALA A 319 -22.16 3.81 -3.05
N ASP A 320 -21.55 2.76 -3.62
CA ASP A 320 -21.59 1.41 -3.05
C ASP A 320 -20.21 0.71 -2.90
N ARG A 321 -19.09 1.45 -2.99
CA ARG A 321 -17.74 0.90 -2.81
C ARG A 321 -17.03 1.44 -1.58
N THR A 322 -16.05 0.68 -1.09
CA THR A 322 -15.05 1.20 -0.16
C THR A 322 -14.33 2.41 -0.79
N VAL A 323 -14.25 3.49 -0.01
CA VAL A 323 -13.51 4.70 -0.33
C VAL A 323 -12.14 4.61 0.32
N PHE A 324 -11.12 4.43 -0.50
CA PHE A 324 -9.72 4.56 -0.12
C PHE A 324 -9.31 6.01 -0.33
N ALA A 325 -9.31 6.78 0.76
CA ALA A 325 -9.22 8.24 0.68
C ALA A 325 -7.91 8.71 0.03
N ASP A 326 -6.81 7.99 0.28
CA ASP A 326 -5.52 8.19 -0.35
C ASP A 326 -5.54 8.01 -1.89
N ARG A 327 -6.08 6.90 -2.39
CA ARG A 327 -6.18 6.59 -3.83
C ARG A 327 -7.09 7.56 -4.56
N ASP A 328 -8.29 7.76 -4.01
CA ASP A 328 -9.29 8.65 -4.61
C ASP A 328 -8.74 10.08 -4.67
N ALA A 329 -8.06 10.54 -3.61
CA ALA A 329 -7.42 11.85 -3.59
C ALA A 329 -6.22 11.95 -4.55
N TYR A 330 -5.38 10.92 -4.67
CA TYR A 330 -4.26 10.91 -5.61
C TYR A 330 -4.74 11.07 -7.06
N VAL A 331 -5.79 10.33 -7.45
CA VAL A 331 -6.40 10.43 -8.79
C VAL A 331 -7.01 11.82 -8.99
N ILE A 332 -7.84 12.28 -8.05
CA ILE A 332 -8.51 13.60 -8.13
C ILE A 332 -7.49 14.73 -8.23
N GLY A 333 -6.45 14.74 -7.38
CA GLY A 333 -5.40 15.75 -7.40
C GLY A 333 -4.62 15.76 -8.70
N SER A 334 -4.27 14.57 -9.23
CA SER A 334 -3.56 14.43 -10.50
C SER A 334 -4.39 14.96 -11.69
N ILE A 335 -5.71 14.72 -11.70
CA ILE A 335 -6.61 15.26 -12.72
C ILE A 335 -6.68 16.79 -12.61
N LEU A 336 -6.85 17.34 -11.40
CA LEU A 336 -6.95 18.80 -11.19
C LEU A 336 -5.67 19.52 -11.65
N ASP A 337 -4.50 19.06 -11.21
CA ASP A 337 -3.21 19.62 -11.61
C ASP A 337 -3.05 19.64 -13.14
N ALA A 338 -3.38 18.53 -13.80
CA ALA A 338 -3.28 18.40 -15.24
C ALA A 338 -4.31 19.25 -16.00
N ALA A 339 -5.57 19.27 -15.54
CA ALA A 339 -6.64 20.01 -16.18
C ALA A 339 -6.42 21.52 -16.14
N VAL A 340 -5.88 22.05 -15.04
CA VAL A 340 -5.47 23.45 -14.91
C VAL A 340 -4.38 23.78 -15.92
N ALA A 341 -3.31 22.97 -15.98
CA ALA A 341 -2.20 23.19 -16.90
C ALA A 341 -2.64 23.16 -18.38
N MET A 342 -3.62 22.33 -18.72
CA MET A 342 -4.14 22.21 -20.09
C MET A 342 -5.24 23.22 -20.45
N GLY A 343 -5.81 23.92 -19.46
CA GLY A 343 -6.95 24.83 -19.59
C GLY A 343 -8.29 24.12 -19.85
N ASP A 344 -8.51 22.91 -19.32
CA ASP A 344 -9.75 22.15 -19.50
C ASP A 344 -10.74 22.39 -18.34
N SER A 345 -11.52 23.48 -18.43
CA SER A 345 -12.46 23.88 -17.39
C SER A 345 -13.58 22.86 -17.14
N GLY A 346 -14.00 22.11 -18.18
CA GLY A 346 -15.03 21.08 -18.03
C GLY A 346 -14.55 19.92 -17.15
N VAL A 347 -13.30 19.48 -17.33
CA VAL A 347 -12.67 18.48 -16.47
C VAL A 347 -12.47 19.01 -15.04
N VAL A 348 -12.07 20.28 -14.88
CA VAL A 348 -11.93 20.91 -13.56
C VAL A 348 -13.26 20.88 -12.80
N VAL A 349 -14.36 21.34 -13.41
CA VAL A 349 -15.68 21.38 -12.76
C VAL A 349 -16.14 20.01 -12.28
N ARG A 350 -16.00 18.99 -13.14
CA ARG A 350 -16.41 17.61 -12.79
C ARG A 350 -15.56 17.03 -11.66
N THR A 351 -14.25 17.22 -11.73
CA THR A 351 -13.31 16.66 -10.76
C THR A 351 -13.39 17.36 -9.41
N HIS A 352 -13.63 18.67 -9.42
CA HIS A 352 -13.93 19.46 -8.24
C HIS A 352 -15.18 18.93 -7.49
N ALA A 353 -16.26 18.61 -8.21
CA ALA A 353 -17.44 18.00 -7.61
C ALA A 353 -17.16 16.60 -7.01
N ALA A 354 -16.24 15.84 -7.61
CA ALA A 354 -15.78 14.58 -7.06
C ALA A 354 -14.96 14.77 -5.77
N LEU A 355 -14.09 15.78 -5.70
CA LEU A 355 -13.37 16.13 -4.47
C LEU A 355 -14.34 16.51 -3.34
N ASP A 356 -15.33 17.34 -3.62
CA ASP A 356 -16.35 17.71 -2.63
C ASP A 356 -17.13 16.50 -2.11
N THR A 357 -17.38 15.52 -2.97
CA THR A 357 -18.02 14.26 -2.59
C THR A 357 -17.11 13.41 -1.71
N LEU A 358 -15.82 13.32 -2.04
CA LEU A 358 -14.83 12.63 -1.22
C LEU A 358 -14.74 13.27 0.17
N LEU A 359 -14.53 14.59 0.23
CA LEU A 359 -14.37 15.34 1.49
C LEU A 359 -15.59 15.19 2.41
N ARG A 360 -16.81 15.20 1.88
CA ARG A 360 -18.03 14.95 2.68
C ARG A 360 -18.04 13.60 3.39
N ARG A 361 -17.31 12.60 2.88
CA ARG A 361 -17.26 11.25 3.47
C ARG A 361 -16.07 11.08 4.40
N VAL A 362 -14.91 11.64 4.04
CA VAL A 362 -13.64 11.30 4.69
C VAL A 362 -13.08 12.39 5.60
N TYR A 363 -13.55 13.64 5.48
CA TYR A 363 -12.99 14.78 6.20
C TYR A 363 -13.99 15.43 7.16
N ALA A 364 -13.49 15.76 8.35
CA ALA A 364 -14.15 16.67 9.28
C ALA A 364 -13.06 17.46 10.03
N ARG A 365 -13.26 18.77 10.20
CA ARG A 365 -12.26 19.67 10.79
C ARG A 365 -11.73 19.12 12.12
N GLY A 366 -10.40 19.05 12.25
CA GLY A 366 -9.72 18.58 13.46
C GLY A 366 -9.73 17.06 13.68
N ARG A 367 -10.30 16.29 12.74
CA ARG A 367 -10.30 14.82 12.74
C ARG A 367 -9.49 14.31 11.55
N ALA A 368 -8.63 13.32 11.81
CA ALA A 368 -7.86 12.66 10.77
C ALA A 368 -8.78 12.00 9.73
N VAL A 369 -8.39 12.12 8.47
CA VAL A 369 -9.01 11.42 7.33
C VAL A 369 -8.86 9.92 7.53
N ARG A 370 -9.88 9.18 7.10
CA ARG A 370 -9.90 7.72 7.14
C ARG A 370 -10.50 7.17 5.87
N HIS A 371 -10.07 5.96 5.48
CA HIS A 371 -10.86 5.16 4.56
C HIS A 371 -12.27 4.94 5.11
N VAL A 372 -13.25 4.90 4.22
CA VAL A 372 -14.65 4.65 4.55
C VAL A 372 -15.09 3.38 3.85
N ALA A 373 -15.46 2.37 4.64
CA ALA A 373 -15.99 1.13 4.10
C ALA A 373 -17.26 1.33 3.26
N GLY A 374 -17.60 0.35 2.41
CA GLY A 374 -18.89 0.37 1.70
C GLY A 374 -20.10 0.50 2.64
N SER A 375 -19.99 -0.01 3.88
CA SER A 375 -21.00 0.14 4.95
C SER A 375 -21.08 1.53 5.58
N GLY A 376 -20.19 2.47 5.20
CA GLY A 376 -20.09 3.81 5.77
C GLY A 376 -19.25 3.89 7.06
N SER A 377 -18.72 2.77 7.55
CA SER A 377 -17.90 2.77 8.77
C SER A 377 -16.47 3.24 8.50
N PRO A 378 -15.90 4.13 9.33
CA PRO A 378 -14.50 4.53 9.22
C PRO A 378 -13.59 3.36 9.60
N VAL A 379 -12.52 3.16 8.84
CA VAL A 379 -11.55 2.07 9.09
C VAL A 379 -10.43 2.54 10.01
N ARG A 380 -9.44 3.26 9.46
CA ARG A 380 -8.21 3.67 10.14
C ARG A 380 -7.71 4.98 9.55
N ALA A 381 -6.98 5.77 10.34
CA ALA A 381 -6.30 6.96 9.86
C ALA A 381 -4.84 6.64 9.54
N LEU A 382 -4.47 6.86 8.28
CA LEU A 382 -3.11 6.63 7.78
C LEU A 382 -2.47 7.96 7.38
N LEU A 383 -1.13 7.97 7.32
CA LEU A 383 -0.36 9.12 6.84
C LEU A 383 -0.74 9.50 5.41
N GLU A 384 -0.79 8.50 4.53
CA GLU A 384 -1.08 8.64 3.10
C GLU A 384 -2.47 9.27 2.87
N ASP A 385 -3.47 8.93 3.68
CA ASP A 385 -4.80 9.55 3.62
C ASP A 385 -4.73 11.07 3.79
N GLN A 386 -4.00 11.54 4.82
CA GLN A 386 -3.92 12.97 5.10
C GLN A 386 -3.14 13.69 3.98
N VAL A 387 -2.03 13.08 3.57
CA VAL A 387 -1.07 13.66 2.64
C VAL A 387 -1.65 13.75 1.23
N GLN A 388 -2.37 12.73 0.75
CA GLN A 388 -3.00 12.76 -0.56
C GLN A 388 -4.23 13.68 -0.59
N VAL A 389 -5.06 13.69 0.46
CA VAL A 389 -6.20 14.64 0.54
C VAL A 389 -5.70 16.08 0.62
N ALA A 390 -4.63 16.35 1.37
CA ALA A 390 -4.01 17.68 1.40
C ALA A 390 -3.50 18.10 0.01
N TRP A 391 -2.84 17.19 -0.72
CA TRP A 391 -2.41 17.45 -2.11
C TRP A 391 -3.59 17.79 -3.02
N ALA A 392 -4.66 16.99 -3.00
CA ALA A 392 -5.85 17.22 -3.81
C ALA A 392 -6.54 18.55 -3.46
N CYS A 393 -6.56 18.94 -2.19
CA CYS A 393 -7.09 20.24 -1.77
C CYS A 393 -6.22 21.40 -2.29
N LEU A 394 -4.89 21.29 -2.25
CA LEU A 394 -4.01 22.32 -2.82
C LEU A 394 -4.19 22.44 -4.35
N ALA A 395 -4.34 21.31 -5.05
CA ALA A 395 -4.67 21.29 -6.47
C ALA A 395 -6.02 22.00 -6.75
N ALA A 396 -7.04 21.73 -5.93
CA ALA A 396 -8.33 22.41 -6.05
C ALA A 396 -8.25 23.91 -5.75
N ARG A 397 -7.49 24.31 -4.72
CA ARG A 397 -7.27 25.74 -4.40
C ARG A 397 -6.68 26.49 -5.59
N GLU A 398 -5.72 25.91 -6.27
CA GLU A 398 -5.10 26.52 -7.46
C GLU A 398 -6.06 26.51 -8.66
N ALA A 399 -6.86 25.45 -8.81
CA ALA A 399 -7.82 25.31 -9.90
C ALA A 399 -9.03 26.26 -9.80
N THR A 400 -9.55 26.50 -8.59
CA THR A 400 -10.82 27.21 -8.40
C THR A 400 -10.70 28.55 -7.69
N GLY A 401 -9.60 28.80 -6.99
CA GLY A 401 -9.44 29.99 -6.16
C GLY A 401 -10.07 29.88 -4.77
N GLU A 402 -10.81 28.81 -4.47
CA GLU A 402 -11.60 28.71 -3.24
C GLU A 402 -10.74 28.50 -1.98
N ALA A 403 -10.83 29.44 -1.04
CA ALA A 403 -10.01 29.46 0.17
C ALA A 403 -10.22 28.23 1.08
N ARG A 404 -11.42 27.63 1.08
CA ARG A 404 -11.75 26.47 1.92
C ARG A 404 -10.79 25.30 1.73
N TYR A 405 -10.27 25.09 0.52
CA TYR A 405 -9.34 23.99 0.26
C TYR A 405 -7.96 24.22 0.86
N LEU A 406 -7.50 25.47 0.91
CA LEU A 406 -6.27 25.82 1.62
C LEU A 406 -6.44 25.57 3.12
N GLU A 407 -7.57 25.98 3.69
CA GLU A 407 -7.88 25.76 5.11
C GLU A 407 -7.92 24.26 5.48
N ILE A 408 -8.46 23.42 4.59
CA ILE A 408 -8.45 21.96 4.76
C ILE A 408 -7.03 21.42 4.71
N ALA A 409 -6.21 21.82 3.73
CA ALA A 409 -4.83 21.38 3.63
C ALA A 409 -4.00 21.77 4.87
N GLU A 410 -4.18 22.98 5.40
CA GLU A 410 -3.55 23.44 6.64
C GLU A 410 -4.07 22.67 7.87
N ASP A 411 -5.36 22.31 7.92
CA ASP A 411 -5.92 21.45 8.97
C ASP A 411 -5.26 20.07 8.95
N LEU A 412 -5.14 19.45 7.78
CA LEU A 412 -4.50 18.15 7.62
C LEU A 412 -3.03 18.18 7.99
N VAL A 413 -2.28 19.21 7.62
CA VAL A 413 -0.87 19.35 8.07
C VAL A 413 -0.79 19.52 9.58
N ARG A 414 -1.71 20.27 10.21
CA ARG A 414 -1.76 20.35 11.68
C ARG A 414 -2.02 18.99 12.32
N LEU A 415 -2.85 18.15 11.70
CA LEU A 415 -3.12 16.78 12.15
C LEU A 415 -1.92 15.86 11.94
N LEU A 416 -1.16 16.03 10.85
CA LEU A 416 0.12 15.34 10.65
C LEU A 416 1.09 15.65 11.80
N GLU A 417 1.23 16.92 12.17
CA GLU A 417 2.09 17.31 13.31
C GLU A 417 1.60 16.76 14.64
N ARG A 418 0.28 16.70 14.86
CA ARG A 418 -0.30 16.23 16.12
C ARG A 418 -0.19 14.71 16.29
N ASP A 419 -0.56 13.95 15.26
CA ASP A 419 -0.86 12.52 15.40
C ASP A 419 0.23 11.62 14.80
N PHE A 420 0.95 12.10 13.78
CA PHE A 420 1.86 11.28 12.98
C PHE A 420 3.33 11.69 13.14
N ALA A 421 3.64 12.91 13.54
CA ALA A 421 5.01 13.38 13.64
C ALA A 421 5.85 12.59 14.66
N ASP A 422 7.11 12.35 14.31
CA ASP A 422 8.11 11.88 15.25
C ASP A 422 8.76 13.07 15.98
N SER A 423 8.39 13.23 17.25
CA SER A 423 8.93 14.27 18.13
C SER A 423 10.45 14.16 18.35
N GLY A 424 11.06 12.99 18.14
CA GLY A 424 12.49 12.76 18.36
C GLY A 424 13.37 12.99 17.12
N SER A 425 12.83 12.86 15.91
CA SER A 425 13.68 12.89 14.70
C SER A 425 13.04 13.46 13.43
N ALA A 426 11.92 14.21 13.54
CA ALA A 426 11.16 14.76 12.42
C ALA A 426 10.60 13.68 11.46
N GLY A 427 9.89 14.10 10.41
CA GLY A 427 9.11 13.20 9.57
C GLY A 427 7.89 12.62 10.28
N TYR A 428 7.18 11.75 9.57
CA TYR A 428 5.86 11.24 9.95
C TYR A 428 5.82 9.72 9.92
N PHE A 429 5.20 9.13 10.93
CA PHE A 429 4.86 7.72 10.99
C PHE A 429 3.66 7.40 10.09
N ASP A 430 3.57 6.16 9.63
CA ASP A 430 2.47 5.57 8.86
C ASP A 430 1.12 5.61 9.61
N ALA A 431 1.14 5.45 10.93
CA ALA A 431 -0.04 5.41 11.78
C ALA A 431 -0.04 6.46 12.90
N ALA A 432 -1.24 6.90 13.27
CA ALA A 432 -1.46 7.84 14.37
C ALA A 432 -0.98 7.26 15.72
N ALA A 433 -0.39 8.10 16.57
CA ALA A 433 0.10 7.69 17.90
C ALA A 433 -1.00 7.13 18.82
N THR A 434 -2.24 7.59 18.63
CA THR A 434 -3.41 7.22 19.45
C THR A 434 -4.16 5.99 18.94
N ASP A 435 -3.62 5.28 17.95
CA ASP A 435 -4.32 4.19 17.30
C ASP A 435 -4.45 2.94 18.20
N PRO A 436 -5.66 2.54 18.61
CA PRO A 436 -5.89 1.41 19.50
C PRO A 436 -5.60 0.05 18.84
N THR A 437 -5.39 0.00 17.52
CA THR A 437 -5.02 -1.20 16.75
C THR A 437 -3.50 -1.35 16.53
N ALA A 438 -2.71 -0.30 16.85
CA ALA A 438 -1.26 -0.36 16.97
C ALA A 438 -0.71 -1.56 17.77
N PRO A 439 -1.31 -2.05 18.86
CA PRO A 439 -0.71 -3.10 19.67
C PRO A 439 -0.59 -4.51 19.05
N ALA A 440 -1.06 -4.75 17.81
CA ALA A 440 -0.69 -5.94 17.05
C ALA A 440 0.63 -5.78 16.25
N LEU A 441 1.05 -4.53 16.01
CA LEU A 441 2.32 -4.14 15.42
C LEU A 441 2.95 -3.07 16.33
N ALA A 442 3.74 -3.47 17.33
CA ALA A 442 4.27 -2.55 18.34
C ALA A 442 5.09 -1.36 17.79
N GLU A 443 5.51 -1.41 16.52
CA GLU A 443 6.40 -0.44 15.90
C GLU A 443 5.68 0.28 14.75
N ARG A 444 5.70 1.61 14.73
CA ARG A 444 5.29 2.43 13.58
C ARG A 444 6.48 2.64 12.64
N THR A 445 6.23 2.88 11.36
CA THR A 445 7.31 3.11 10.37
C THR A 445 7.18 4.47 9.72
N LYS A 446 8.26 5.01 9.15
CA LYS A 446 8.23 6.25 8.35
C LYS A 446 8.29 5.88 6.87
N PRO A 447 7.14 5.74 6.18
CA PRO A 447 7.13 5.29 4.80
C PRO A 447 7.76 6.36 3.89
N VAL A 448 8.73 5.94 3.10
CA VAL A 448 9.44 6.79 2.11
C VAL A 448 9.51 6.15 0.72
N LEU A 449 9.29 4.84 0.64
CA LEU A 449 9.38 4.08 -0.59
C LEU A 449 8.04 4.02 -1.30
N ASP A 450 8.06 4.25 -2.59
CA ASP A 450 6.95 4.05 -3.50
C ASP A 450 6.53 2.56 -3.49
N ASP A 451 5.22 2.37 -3.43
CA ASP A 451 4.55 1.09 -3.64
C ASP A 451 3.41 1.33 -4.65
N LEU A 452 2.15 1.22 -4.24
CA LEU A 452 0.99 1.60 -5.07
C LEU A 452 0.73 3.10 -5.12
N LEU A 453 1.30 3.83 -4.17
CA LEU A 453 1.21 5.27 -4.04
C LEU A 453 2.61 5.82 -3.76
N PRO A 454 2.81 7.13 -3.95
CA PRO A 454 4.07 7.76 -3.59
C PRO A 454 4.37 7.60 -2.10
N GLY A 455 5.64 7.42 -1.74
CA GLY A 455 6.03 7.26 -0.34
C GLY A 455 5.59 8.43 0.55
N GLY A 456 4.90 8.13 1.66
CA GLY A 456 4.21 9.13 2.49
C GLY A 456 5.06 10.34 2.93
N ASN A 457 6.30 10.13 3.39
CA ASN A 457 7.19 11.23 3.79
C ASN A 457 7.72 12.05 2.61
N GLY A 458 7.97 11.41 1.45
CA GLY A 458 8.37 12.13 0.23
C GLY A 458 7.24 13.05 -0.25
N TRP A 459 6.02 12.53 -0.27
CA TRP A 459 4.85 13.30 -0.67
C TRP A 459 4.45 14.37 0.36
N ALA A 460 4.59 14.10 1.65
CA ALA A 460 4.43 15.10 2.71
C ALA A 460 5.40 16.28 2.51
N GLY A 461 6.64 16.00 2.12
CA GLY A 461 7.61 17.02 1.72
C GLY A 461 7.07 17.92 0.60
N ARG A 462 6.49 17.35 -0.46
CA ARG A 462 5.88 18.12 -1.57
C ARG A 462 4.67 18.93 -1.14
N VAL A 463 3.78 18.37 -0.31
CA VAL A 463 2.64 19.12 0.26
C VAL A 463 3.13 20.35 1.04
N LEU A 464 4.14 20.17 1.89
CA LEU A 464 4.74 21.26 2.66
C LEU A 464 5.42 22.30 1.77
N LEU A 465 6.13 21.89 0.72
CA LEU A 465 6.72 22.82 -0.27
C LEU A 465 5.65 23.59 -1.04
N ARG A 466 4.55 22.92 -1.44
CA ARG A 466 3.42 23.56 -2.10
C ARG A 466 2.72 24.55 -1.18
N LEU A 467 2.50 24.22 0.09
CA LEU A 467 2.00 25.17 1.10
C LEU A 467 2.93 26.36 1.29
N ALA A 468 4.25 26.15 1.35
CA ALA A 468 5.22 27.24 1.45
C ALA A 468 5.09 28.23 0.28
N ARG A 469 4.89 27.71 -0.94
CA ARG A 469 4.69 28.53 -2.16
C ARG A 469 3.35 29.28 -2.14
N VAL A 470 2.26 28.62 -1.75
CA VAL A 470 0.91 29.21 -1.74
C VAL A 470 0.73 30.24 -0.61
N THR A 471 1.33 30.00 0.55
CA THR A 471 1.14 30.86 1.75
C THR A 471 2.26 31.87 1.97
N GLY A 472 3.45 31.63 1.41
CA GLY A 472 4.67 32.37 1.74
C GLY A 472 5.26 32.02 3.12
N ASP A 473 4.68 31.09 3.88
CA ASP A 473 5.15 30.73 5.21
C ASP A 473 6.39 29.82 5.14
N VAL A 474 7.54 30.40 5.49
CA VAL A 474 8.84 29.71 5.51
C VAL A 474 8.90 28.52 6.47
N ARG A 475 7.99 28.43 7.46
CA ARG A 475 7.92 27.30 8.39
C ARG A 475 7.60 26.00 7.66
N TYR A 476 6.74 26.05 6.64
CA TYR A 476 6.44 24.86 5.84
C TYR A 476 7.66 24.38 5.06
N ARG A 477 8.45 25.28 4.48
CA ARG A 477 9.71 24.93 3.78
C ARG A 477 10.72 24.27 4.73
N ARG A 478 10.95 24.87 5.90
CA ARG A 478 11.84 24.29 6.93
C ARG A 478 11.35 22.91 7.38
N ARG A 479 10.04 22.75 7.50
CA ARG A 479 9.44 21.47 7.87
C ARG A 479 9.55 20.43 6.76
N ALA A 480 9.45 20.83 5.49
CA ALA A 480 9.68 19.96 4.34
C ALA A 480 11.12 19.43 4.33
N GLU A 481 12.11 20.32 4.49
CA GLU A 481 13.53 19.94 4.55
C GLU A 481 13.80 18.96 5.70
N ALA A 482 13.31 19.25 6.91
CA ALA A 482 13.45 18.35 8.05
C ALA A 482 12.75 17.00 7.85
N THR A 483 11.61 16.97 7.17
CA THR A 483 10.88 15.74 6.83
C THR A 483 11.66 14.87 5.86
N LEU A 484 12.22 15.46 4.80
CA LEU A 484 13.01 14.73 3.81
C LEU A 484 14.35 14.23 4.41
N GLU A 485 15.01 15.05 5.23
CA GLU A 485 16.21 14.64 5.97
C GLU A 485 15.97 13.47 6.93
N ALA A 486 14.81 13.45 7.61
CA ALA A 486 14.48 12.40 8.57
C ALA A 486 14.45 10.99 7.96
N VAL A 487 14.18 10.88 6.66
CA VAL A 487 14.07 9.61 5.93
C VAL A 487 15.18 9.41 4.89
N ALA A 488 16.09 10.37 4.72
CA ALA A 488 17.14 10.35 3.70
C ALA A 488 18.07 9.13 3.80
N GLY A 489 18.22 8.57 5.00
CA GLY A 489 19.04 7.38 5.20
C GLY A 489 18.43 6.06 4.68
N ALA A 490 17.12 6.04 4.43
CA ALA A 490 16.39 4.83 4.02
C ALA A 490 16.32 4.64 2.49
N VAL A 491 16.96 5.52 1.70
CA VAL A 491 16.78 5.58 0.24
C VAL A 491 17.86 4.85 -0.56
N GLY A 492 18.98 4.50 0.07
CA GLY A 492 20.12 3.91 -0.63
C GLY A 492 19.83 2.52 -1.19
N GLY A 493 20.02 2.33 -2.51
CA GLY A 493 19.91 1.02 -3.15
C GLY A 493 18.48 0.49 -3.30
N GLU A 494 17.48 1.38 -3.27
CA GLU A 494 16.06 1.03 -3.40
C GLU A 494 15.53 1.14 -4.85
N GLY A 495 16.34 1.65 -5.78
CA GLY A 495 16.02 1.70 -7.22
C GLY A 495 14.82 2.60 -7.53
N LEU A 496 13.89 2.12 -8.38
CA LEU A 496 12.70 2.90 -8.79
C LEU A 496 11.77 3.28 -7.64
N ARG A 497 11.91 2.67 -6.46
CA ARG A 497 11.01 2.89 -5.32
C ARG A 497 11.30 4.17 -4.55
N VAL A 498 12.37 4.89 -4.87
CA VAL A 498 12.68 6.17 -4.22
C VAL A 498 12.38 7.36 -5.12
N SER A 499 11.72 7.13 -6.26
CA SER A 499 11.51 8.14 -7.28
C SER A 499 10.75 9.35 -6.76
N SER A 500 9.63 9.14 -6.05
CA SER A 500 8.84 10.28 -5.51
C SER A 500 9.58 11.07 -4.43
N TYR A 501 10.36 10.39 -3.57
CA TYR A 501 11.23 11.04 -2.59
C TYR A 501 12.29 11.89 -3.28
N LEU A 502 12.97 11.33 -4.29
CA LEU A 502 13.99 12.05 -5.04
C LEU A 502 13.37 13.25 -5.78
N ALA A 503 12.15 13.12 -6.32
CA ALA A 503 11.45 14.22 -6.98
C ALA A 503 11.14 15.36 -5.98
N ALA A 504 10.70 15.02 -4.76
CA ALA A 504 10.50 15.99 -3.69
C ALA A 504 11.81 16.71 -3.30
N VAL A 505 12.93 15.98 -3.28
CA VAL A 505 14.26 16.57 -3.07
C VAL A 505 14.64 17.51 -4.22
N GLN A 506 14.38 17.14 -5.48
CA GLN A 506 14.64 18.04 -6.61
C GLN A 506 13.80 19.33 -6.48
N GLU A 507 12.54 19.24 -6.07
CA GLU A 507 11.67 20.39 -5.82
C GLU A 507 12.22 21.30 -4.71
N LEU A 508 12.62 20.73 -3.57
CA LEU A 508 13.26 21.47 -2.47
C LEU A 508 14.49 22.27 -2.96
N LEU A 509 15.30 21.65 -3.81
CA LEU A 509 16.53 22.23 -4.36
C LEU A 509 16.28 23.29 -5.45
N ARG A 510 15.14 23.25 -6.17
CA ARG A 510 14.78 24.27 -7.17
C ARG A 510 14.40 25.60 -6.53
N ASP A 511 13.77 25.53 -5.36
CA ASP A 511 13.27 26.68 -4.61
C ASP A 511 14.35 27.29 -3.68
N ARG A 512 15.64 26.97 -3.89
CA ARG A 512 16.79 27.62 -3.24
C ARG A 512 17.31 28.72 -4.15
#